data_AF-X1C999-F1
#
_entry.id   AF-X1C999-F1
#
_cell.length_a   1.000
_cell.length_b   1.000
_cell.length_c   1.000
_cell.angle_alpha   90.00
_cell.angle_beta   90.00
_cell.angle_gamma   90.00
#
_symmetry.space_group_name_H-M   'P 1'
#
loop_
_entity.id
_entity.type
_entity.pdbx_description
1 polymer ?
#
loop_
_entity_poly.entity_id
_entity_poly.type
_entity_poly.pdbx_seq_one_letter_code
_entity_poly.pdbx_strand_id
1 'polypeptide(L)'
;MSIDNPHFEVSKHKNYLYVIKENISLVHPAYTNDPLNLYLLLGSHTALLLDTGCGLFPLKPIVDELIGKKKLIVFNTHYHWDHPLGNVEFGEVYIHENEVNLVSKPYDVSYFK
;
A
#
# COMPACT_ATOMS: atom_id res chain seq x y z
N MET A 1 -16.77 5.76 11.56
CA MET A 1 -15.84 6.81 12.03
C MET A 1 -15.04 7.20 10.81
N SER A 2 -15.00 8.48 10.42
CA SER A 2 -14.03 8.89 9.41
C SER A 2 -12.67 8.78 10.09
N ILE A 3 -11.82 7.90 9.59
CA ILE A 3 -10.40 8.01 9.86
C ILE A 3 -10.00 9.26 9.08
N ASP A 4 -10.01 10.42 9.73
CA ASP A 4 -9.50 11.65 9.12
C ASP A 4 -7.98 11.51 9.01
N ASN A 5 -7.54 10.77 7.99
CA ASN A 5 -6.16 10.72 7.56
C ASN A 5 -6.06 11.56 6.28
N PRO A 6 -5.49 12.77 6.32
CA PRO A 6 -5.44 13.65 5.14
C PRO A 6 -4.59 13.07 3.99
N HIS A 7 -3.89 11.95 4.22
CA HIS A 7 -3.01 11.30 3.26
C HIS A 7 -3.64 10.10 2.56
N PHE A 8 -4.67 9.49 3.16
CA PHE A 8 -5.36 8.36 2.56
C PHE A 8 -6.86 8.64 2.42
N GLU A 9 -7.36 8.62 1.19
CA GLU A 9 -8.80 8.59 0.93
C GLU A 9 -9.26 7.12 0.81
N VAL A 10 -10.06 6.67 1.78
CA VAL A 10 -10.60 5.31 1.81
C VAL A 10 -12.03 5.30 1.30
N SER A 11 -12.31 4.50 0.28
CA SER A 11 -13.65 4.37 -0.29
C SER A 11 -14.04 2.90 -0.45
N LYS A 12 -15.30 2.58 -0.10
CA LYS A 12 -15.84 1.22 -0.27
C LYS A 12 -16.58 1.12 -1.59
N HIS A 13 -16.05 0.33 -2.52
CA HIS A 13 -16.62 0.18 -3.87
C HIS A 13 -17.58 -1.01 -3.97
N LYS A 14 -17.33 -2.08 -3.20
CA LYS A 14 -18.20 -3.26 -3.08
C LYS A 14 -18.19 -3.75 -1.64
N ASN A 15 -19.09 -4.69 -1.31
CA ASN A 15 -19.10 -5.31 0.02
C ASN A 15 -17.76 -5.95 0.41
N TYR A 16 -16.99 -6.38 -0.58
CA TYR A 16 -15.69 -7.03 -0.44
C TYR A 16 -14.51 -6.17 -0.91
N LEU A 17 -14.71 -4.92 -1.34
CA LEU A 17 -13.64 -4.13 -1.97
C LEU A 17 -13.58 -2.72 -1.41
N TYR A 18 -12.41 -2.38 -0.87
CA TYR A 18 -11.99 -1.03 -0.54
C TYR A 18 -10.91 -0.58 -1.51
N VAL A 19 -10.98 0.68 -1.91
CA VAL A 19 -9.90 1.40 -2.60
C VAL A 19 -9.34 2.42 -1.62
N ILE A 20 -8.05 2.34 -1.36
CA ILE A 20 -7.31 3.24 -0.48
C ILE A 20 -6.40 4.06 -1.39
N LYS A 21 -6.69 5.35 -1.51
CA LYS A 21 -5.93 6.28 -2.35
C LYS A 21 -4.89 7.00 -1.52
N GLU A 22 -3.62 6.89 -1.88
CA GLU A 22 -2.53 7.65 -1.26
C GLU A 22 -2.28 8.95 -2.03
N ASN A 23 -2.21 10.06 -1.30
CA ASN A 23 -1.78 11.34 -1.86
C ASN A 23 -0.25 11.36 -2.03
N ILE A 24 0.22 11.20 -3.26
CA ILE A 24 1.65 11.15 -3.61
C ILE A 24 2.22 12.52 -4.03
N SER A 25 1.38 13.56 -4.13
CA SER A 25 1.84 14.92 -4.47
C SER A 25 2.83 15.50 -3.45
N LEU A 26 2.87 14.92 -2.24
CA LEU A 26 3.81 15.27 -1.18
C LEU A 26 5.24 14.75 -1.42
N VAL A 27 5.43 13.77 -2.32
CA VAL A 27 6.74 13.14 -2.58
C VAL A 27 7.63 14.08 -3.39
N HIS A 28 7.15 14.59 -4.52
CA HIS A 28 7.88 15.51 -5.38
C HIS A 28 6.92 16.20 -6.38
N PRO A 29 7.10 17.49 -6.73
CA PRO A 29 6.23 18.20 -7.67
C PRO A 29 6.14 17.61 -9.08
N ALA A 30 7.11 16.76 -9.47
CA ALA A 30 7.11 16.08 -10.77
C ALA A 30 6.10 14.91 -10.83
N TYR A 31 5.65 14.40 -9.69
CA TYR A 31 4.66 13.32 -9.64
C TYR A 31 3.25 13.90 -9.68
N THR A 32 2.69 13.97 -10.88
CA THR A 32 1.34 14.47 -11.13
C THR A 32 0.30 13.35 -11.27
N ASN A 33 0.72 12.09 -11.15
CA ASN A 33 -0.09 10.88 -11.27
C ASN A 33 -0.87 10.54 -9.98
N ASP A 34 -1.23 11.57 -9.20
CA ASP A 34 -1.99 11.46 -7.97
C ASP A 34 -3.50 11.21 -8.23
N PRO A 35 -4.19 10.37 -7.43
CA PRO A 35 -3.67 9.56 -6.33
C PRO A 35 -3.25 8.14 -6.76
N LEU A 36 -2.32 7.56 -6.00
CA LEU A 36 -1.97 6.14 -6.09
C LEU A 36 -3.10 5.29 -5.50
N ASN A 37 -3.53 4.23 -6.19
CA ASN A 37 -4.56 3.32 -5.69
C ASN A 37 -3.97 2.04 -5.10
N LEU A 38 -4.31 1.76 -3.85
CA LEU A 38 -4.13 0.47 -3.19
C LEU A 38 -5.48 -0.22 -3.06
N TYR A 39 -5.49 -1.56 -3.11
CA TYR A 39 -6.75 -2.32 -3.08
C TYR A 39 -6.78 -3.27 -1.90
N LEU A 40 -7.85 -3.20 -1.10
CA LEU A 40 -8.08 -4.13 0.00
C LEU A 40 -9.33 -4.96 -0.29
N LEU A 41 -9.12 -6.25 -0.55
CA LEU A 41 -10.17 -7.23 -0.80
C LEU A 41 -10.48 -7.99 0.48
N LEU A 42 -11.75 -8.03 0.88
CA LEU A 42 -12.22 -8.77 2.03
C LEU A 42 -12.84 -10.10 1.61
N GLY A 43 -12.13 -11.20 1.85
CA GLY A 43 -12.71 -12.54 1.85
C GLY A 43 -13.49 -12.84 3.13
N SER A 44 -13.99 -14.07 3.23
CA SER A 44 -14.73 -14.53 4.42
C SER A 44 -13.82 -14.71 5.64
N HIS A 45 -12.59 -15.18 5.44
CA HIS A 45 -11.62 -15.47 6.51
C HIS A 45 -10.30 -14.69 6.36
N THR A 46 -9.94 -14.34 5.13
CA THR A 46 -8.67 -13.70 4.78
C THR A 46 -8.96 -12.46 3.94
N ALA A 47 -8.23 -11.39 4.20
CA ALA A 47 -8.17 -10.19 3.39
C ALA A 47 -6.86 -10.16 2.58
N LEU A 48 -6.91 -9.57 1.40
CA LEU A 48 -5.76 -9.34 0.54
C LEU A 48 -5.57 -7.83 0.38
N LEU A 49 -4.41 -7.33 0.79
CA LEU A 49 -3.93 -6.00 0.47
C LEU A 49 -3.04 -6.09 -0.76
N LEU A 50 -3.40 -5.37 -1.82
CA LEU A 50 -2.56 -5.13 -2.98
C LEU A 50 -1.86 -3.79 -2.81
N ASP A 51 -0.54 -3.84 -2.81
CA ASP A 51 0.39 -2.74 -2.61
C ASP A 51 0.32 -2.07 -1.22
N THR A 52 1.40 -1.39 -0.87
CA THR A 52 1.62 -0.78 0.45
C THR A 52 1.92 0.72 0.40
N GLY A 53 1.96 1.28 -0.82
CA GLY A 53 2.18 2.71 -1.00
C GLY A 53 3.64 3.13 -0.87
N CYS A 54 3.82 4.45 -0.83
CA CYS A 54 5.11 5.13 -0.73
C CYS A 54 5.73 5.05 0.68
N GLY A 55 4.98 4.57 1.68
CA GLY A 55 5.44 4.47 3.07
C GLY A 55 5.62 5.83 3.77
N LEU A 56 4.97 6.89 3.26
CA LEU A 56 5.06 8.24 3.86
C LEU A 56 4.26 8.36 5.15
N PHE A 57 3.15 7.62 5.25
CA PHE A 57 2.23 7.63 6.37
C PHE A 57 1.78 6.21 6.73
N PRO A 58 1.48 5.94 8.02
CA PRO A 58 1.08 4.60 8.44
C PRO A 58 -0.19 4.09 7.74
N LEU A 59 -0.04 3.03 6.93
CA LEU A 59 -1.14 2.35 6.26
C LEU A 59 -1.75 1.26 7.15
N LYS A 60 -0.94 0.58 7.97
CA LYS A 60 -1.36 -0.60 8.73
C LYS A 60 -2.55 -0.34 9.66
N PRO A 61 -2.66 0.79 10.39
CA PRO A 61 -3.83 1.04 11.24
C PRO A 61 -5.15 1.08 10.45
N ILE A 62 -5.12 1.66 9.24
CA ILE A 62 -6.28 1.72 8.34
C ILE A 62 -6.67 0.30 7.91
N VAL A 63 -5.68 -0.51 7.50
CA VAL A 63 -5.91 -1.88 7.06
C VAL A 63 -6.44 -2.74 8.21
N ASP A 64 -5.83 -2.67 9.40
CA ASP A 64 -6.24 -3.43 10.58
C ASP A 64 -7.70 -3.14 10.98
N GLU A 65 -8.13 -1.87 10.91
CA GLU A 65 -9.52 -1.48 11.17
C GLU A 65 -10.48 -2.11 10.15
N LEU A 66 -10.15 -2.03 8.85
CA LEU A 66 -11.02 -2.50 7.77
C LEU A 66 -11.15 -4.03 7.71
N ILE A 67 -10.08 -4.77 8.02
CA ILE A 67 -10.10 -6.24 7.96
C ILE A 67 -10.76 -6.86 9.20
N GLY A 68 -10.74 -6.17 10.34
CA GLY A 68 -11.18 -6.68 11.63
C GLY A 68 -10.34 -7.88 12.10
N LYS A 69 -10.96 -9.05 12.29
CA LYS A 69 -10.27 -10.27 12.75
C LYS A 69 -9.78 -11.19 11.63
N LYS A 70 -9.87 -10.76 10.36
CA LYS A 70 -9.46 -11.60 9.22
C LYS A 70 -7.95 -11.71 9.18
N LYS A 71 -7.44 -12.83 8.66
CA LYS A 71 -6.02 -12.95 8.32
C LYS A 71 -5.69 -11.96 7.20
N LEU A 72 -4.49 -11.38 7.19
CA LEU A 72 -4.03 -10.48 6.14
C LEU A 72 -2.98 -11.18 5.29
N ILE A 73 -3.13 -11.09 3.97
CA ILE A 73 -2.08 -11.35 2.98
C ILE A 73 -1.77 -10.01 2.31
N VAL A 74 -0.48 -9.71 2.12
CA VAL A 74 -0.01 -8.49 1.44
C VAL A 74 0.76 -8.89 0.19
N PHE A 75 0.43 -8.29 -0.95
CA PHE A 75 1.06 -8.61 -2.23
C PHE A 75 1.37 -7.32 -3.00
N ASN A 76 2.62 -7.10 -3.39
CA ASN A 76 2.98 -6.00 -4.28
C ASN A 76 2.76 -6.40 -5.74
N THR A 77 2.13 -5.52 -6.52
CA THR A 77 1.91 -5.70 -7.95
C THR A 77 3.22 -5.65 -8.73
N HIS A 78 4.13 -4.76 -8.33
CA HIS A 78 5.49 -4.64 -8.85
C HIS A 78 6.42 -3.84 -7.91
N TYR A 79 7.71 -3.72 -8.25
CA TYR A 79 8.75 -3.15 -7.37
C TYR A 79 8.85 -1.61 -7.36
N HIS A 80 8.23 -0.87 -8.30
CA HIS A 80 8.42 0.58 -8.35
C HIS A 80 8.07 1.25 -7.03
N TRP A 81 8.88 2.25 -6.65
CA TRP A 81 8.90 2.93 -5.36
C TRP A 81 7.53 3.27 -4.75
N ASP A 82 6.52 3.56 -5.55
CA ASP A 82 5.20 3.93 -5.09
C ASP A 82 4.40 2.76 -4.53
N HIS A 83 4.79 1.50 -4.75
CA HIS A 83 4.02 0.33 -4.35
C HIS A 83 4.55 -0.44 -3.13
N PRO A 84 5.86 -0.67 -2.93
CA PRO A 84 6.37 -1.53 -1.87
C PRO A 84 7.04 -0.79 -0.71
N LEU A 85 7.19 0.54 -0.74
CA LEU A 85 7.95 1.24 0.29
C LEU A 85 7.26 1.21 1.66
N GLY A 86 5.94 1.04 1.71
CA GLY A 86 5.19 0.75 2.94
C GLY A 86 5.34 -0.67 3.49
N ASN A 87 6.06 -1.58 2.81
CA ASN A 87 6.19 -2.98 3.23
C ASN A 87 6.71 -3.16 4.66
N VAL A 88 7.51 -2.21 5.15
CA VAL A 88 8.10 -2.24 6.51
C VAL A 88 7.06 -2.30 7.63
N GLU A 89 5.81 -1.88 7.37
CA GLU A 89 4.73 -1.99 8.35
C GLU A 89 4.17 -3.42 8.47
N PHE A 90 4.49 -4.31 7.53
CA PHE A 90 3.91 -5.64 7.41
C PHE A 90 4.97 -6.74 7.62
N GLY A 91 4.55 -7.87 8.20
CA GLY A 91 5.47 -8.95 8.56
C GLY A 91 5.96 -9.76 7.35
N GLU A 92 5.02 -10.26 6.54
CA GLU A 92 5.32 -11.04 5.33
C GLU A 92 4.61 -10.38 4.14
N VAL A 93 5.37 -10.11 3.07
CA VAL A 93 4.88 -9.49 1.84
C VAL A 93 5.32 -10.34 0.65
N TYR A 94 4.38 -10.57 -0.26
CA TYR A 94 4.57 -11.36 -1.48
C TYR A 94 4.77 -10.44 -2.68
N ILE A 95 5.56 -10.88 -3.65
CA ILE A 95 5.76 -10.21 -4.94
C ILE A 95 6.13 -11.29 -5.97
N HIS A 96 6.05 -10.98 -7.27
CA HIS A 96 6.55 -11.87 -8.31
C HIS A 96 8.03 -12.20 -8.11
N GLU A 97 8.44 -13.46 -8.32
CA GLU A 97 9.80 -13.95 -8.03
C GLU A 97 10.92 -13.14 -8.71
N ASN A 98 10.66 -12.68 -9.95
CA ASN A 98 11.58 -11.83 -10.72
C ASN A 98 11.93 -10.50 -10.04
N GLU A 99 11.09 -10.02 -9.11
CA GLU A 99 11.27 -8.73 -8.44
C GLU A 99 11.63 -8.85 -6.96
N VAL A 100 11.65 -10.07 -6.40
CA VAL A 100 12.01 -10.32 -5.00
C VAL A 100 13.38 -9.74 -4.65
N ASN A 101 14.36 -9.88 -5.55
CA ASN A 101 15.71 -9.35 -5.36
C ASN A 101 15.78 -7.82 -5.40
N LEU A 102 14.82 -7.15 -6.05
CA LEU A 102 14.76 -5.70 -6.14
C LEU A 102 14.12 -5.13 -4.86
N VAL A 103 12.98 -5.70 -4.44
CA VAL A 103 12.24 -5.22 -3.26
C VAL A 103 12.92 -5.55 -1.93
N SER A 104 13.75 -6.59 -1.88
CA SER A 104 14.49 -7.00 -0.68
C SER A 104 15.74 -6.16 -0.38
N LYS A 105 16.07 -5.19 -1.26
CA LYS A 105 17.23 -4.31 -1.10
C LYS A 105 16.75 -2.89 -0.75
N PRO A 106 17.58 -2.10 -0.05
CA PRO A 106 17.31 -0.68 0.10
C PRO A 106 17.14 -0.01 -1.26
N TYR A 107 16.16 0.88 -1.36
CA TYR A 107 15.92 1.63 -2.60
C TYR A 107 17.15 2.49 -2.92
N ASP A 108 17.68 2.36 -4.13
CA ASP A 108 18.89 3.09 -4.52
C ASP A 108 18.56 4.55 -4.85
N VAL A 109 18.85 5.43 -3.90
CA VAL A 109 18.67 6.89 -4.02
C VAL A 109 19.93 7.62 -4.46
N SER A 110 20.98 6.91 -4.88
CA SER A 110 22.26 7.52 -5.27
C SER A 110 22.15 8.42 -6.51
N TYR A 111 21.13 8.20 -7.36
CA TYR A 111 20.84 8.99 -8.55
C TYR A 111 20.29 10.40 -8.26
N PHE A 112 19.91 10.70 -7.00
CA PHE A 112 19.48 12.04 -6.59
C PHE A 112 20.63 12.98 -6.19
N LYS A 113 21.89 12.56 -6.40
CA LYS A 113 23.08 13.38 -6.12
C LYS A 113 23.39 14.40 -7.21
#